data_AF-A0A7J9X459-F1
#
_entry.id   AF-A0A7J9X459-F1
#
_cell.length_a   1.000
_cell.length_b   1.000
_cell.length_c   1.000
_cell.angle_alpha   90.00
_cell.angle_beta   90.00
_cell.angle_gamma   90.00
#
_symmetry.space_group_name_H-M   'P 1'
#
loop_
_entity.id
_entity.type
_entity.pdbx_description
1 polymer ?
#
loop_
_entity_poly.entity_id
_entity_poly.type
_entity_poly.pdbx_seq_one_letter_code
_entity_poly.pdbx_strand_id
1 'polypeptide(L)'
;MPKSCPYGALVAVPRASMLIVHPVMSNRVLHFLPEFADIVVEMHDTATDACSHRTYWWADDQLLDVPVCPASEHSHTRIEIPPEYDDLVRRLPRK
;
A
#
# COMPACT_ATOMS: atom_id res chain seq x y z
N MET A 1 -14.86 -5.69 5.53
CA MET A 1 -14.44 -4.43 4.85
C MET A 1 -15.35 -3.27 5.26
N PRO A 2 -14.84 -2.02 5.37
CA PRO A 2 -15.72 -0.85 5.35
C PRO A 2 -16.58 -0.96 4.11
N LYS A 3 -17.92 -0.97 4.26
CA LYS A 3 -18.90 -1.33 3.22
C LYS A 3 -18.86 -0.46 1.95
N SER A 4 -17.93 0.49 1.85
CA SER A 4 -17.81 1.52 0.81
C SER A 4 -16.54 1.41 -0.07
N CYS A 5 -15.70 0.38 0.08
CA CYS A 5 -14.45 0.25 -0.68
C CYS A 5 -14.51 -0.91 -1.70
N PRO A 6 -15.15 -0.73 -2.88
CA PRO A 6 -15.34 -1.79 -3.87
C PRO A 6 -14.04 -2.31 -4.50
N TYR A 7 -12.92 -1.59 -4.31
CA TYR A 7 -11.59 -1.95 -4.81
C TYR A 7 -10.59 -2.21 -3.69
N GLY A 8 -11.07 -2.33 -2.44
CA GLY A 8 -10.22 -2.54 -1.29
C GLY A 8 -9.57 -1.27 -0.73
N ALA A 9 -8.52 -1.48 0.07
CA ALA A 9 -7.75 -0.41 0.71
C ALA A 9 -6.27 -0.79 0.79
N LEU A 10 -5.39 0.20 0.70
CA LEU A 10 -4.01 0.05 1.16
C LEU A 10 -4.00 0.03 2.68
N VAL A 11 -3.18 -0.86 3.24
CA VAL A 11 -3.10 -1.10 4.68
C VAL A 11 -1.64 -1.18 5.09
N ALA A 12 -1.28 -0.51 6.19
CA ALA A 12 0.04 -0.61 6.77
C ALA A 12 -0.02 -0.48 8.30
N VAL A 13 0.98 -1.05 8.98
CA VAL A 13 1.08 -1.05 10.45
C VAL A 13 2.50 -0.63 10.86
N PRO A 14 2.88 0.64 10.65
CA PRO A 14 4.24 1.09 10.96
C PRO A 14 4.56 0.99 12.46
N ARG A 15 3.53 1.06 13.32
CA ARG A 15 3.65 1.02 14.79
C ARG A 15 2.64 0.07 15.39
N ALA A 16 2.96 -0.54 16.53
CA ALA A 16 2.06 -1.46 17.21
C ALA A 16 0.74 -0.79 17.62
N SER A 17 0.76 0.52 17.90
CA SER A 17 -0.42 1.30 18.24
C SER A 17 -1.16 1.91 17.04
N MET A 18 -0.74 1.64 15.79
CA MET A 18 -1.23 2.38 14.62
C MET A 18 -1.46 1.51 13.38
N LEU A 19 -2.69 1.55 12.88
CA LEU A 19 -3.10 0.98 11.59
C LEU A 19 -3.46 2.12 10.63
N ILE A 20 -2.77 2.18 9.48
CA ILE A 20 -3.07 3.10 8.40
C ILE A 20 -3.95 2.37 7.39
N VAL A 21 -5.06 3.00 7.00
CA VAL A 21 -5.97 2.50 5.97
C VAL A 21 -6.25 3.60 4.96
N HIS A 22 -5.92 3.36 3.69
CA HIS A 22 -6.18 4.27 2.59
C HIS A 22 -7.11 3.62 1.56
N PRO A 23 -8.37 4.07 1.41
CA PRO A 23 -9.31 3.50 0.47
C PRO A 23 -8.85 3.60 -0.99
N VAL A 24 -8.95 2.50 -1.74
CA VAL A 24 -8.66 2.52 -3.18
C VAL A 24 -9.92 2.91 -3.97
N MET A 25 -9.82 4.00 -4.71
CA MET A 25 -10.96 4.60 -5.44
C MET A 25 -10.76 4.68 -6.96
N SER A 26 -9.51 4.64 -7.43
CA SER A 26 -9.15 4.71 -8.85
C SER A 26 -7.73 4.18 -9.08
N ASN A 27 -7.34 4.07 -10.35
CA ASN A 27 -5.98 3.71 -10.75
C ASN A 27 -4.90 4.73 -10.34
N ARG A 28 -5.28 5.91 -9.81
CA ARG A 28 -4.33 6.86 -9.22
C ARG A 28 -3.59 6.28 -8.02
N VAL A 29 -4.17 5.28 -7.35
CA VAL A 29 -3.51 4.54 -6.28
C VAL A 29 -2.15 3.99 -6.73
N LEU A 30 -2.01 3.60 -8.00
CA LEU A 30 -0.77 3.03 -8.53
C LEU A 30 0.39 4.04 -8.53
N HIS A 31 0.06 5.32 -8.73
CA HIS A 31 1.04 6.41 -8.68
C HIS A 31 1.31 6.87 -7.25
N PHE A 32 0.33 6.69 -6.35
CA PHE A 32 0.44 7.03 -4.93
C PHE A 32 1.15 5.95 -4.10
N LEU A 33 1.13 4.70 -4.55
CA LEU A 33 1.71 3.55 -3.84
C LEU A 33 3.18 3.75 -3.39
N PRO A 34 4.10 4.29 -4.22
CA PRO A 34 5.46 4.59 -3.79
C PRO A 34 5.51 5.58 -2.62
N GLU A 35 4.78 6.70 -2.72
CA GLU A 35 4.74 7.73 -1.68
C GLU A 35 4.14 7.18 -0.38
N PHE A 36 3.10 6.36 -0.49
CA PHE A 36 2.50 5.67 0.66
C PHE A 36 3.52 4.75 1.34
N ALA A 37 4.27 3.97 0.57
CA ALA A 37 5.30 3.09 1.10
C ALA A 37 6.43 3.88 1.80
N ASP A 38 6.89 4.98 1.20
CA ASP A 38 7.92 5.85 1.80
C ASP A 38 7.47 6.41 3.16
N ILE A 39 6.23 6.90 3.25
CA ILE A 39 5.65 7.39 4.51
C ILE A 39 5.60 6.27 5.55
N VAL A 40 5.18 5.06 5.17
CA VAL A 40 5.12 3.91 6.09
C VAL A 40 6.50 3.54 6.61
N VAL A 41 7.52 3.51 5.75
CA VAL A 41 8.91 3.26 6.13
C VAL A 41 9.41 4.34 7.08
N GLU A 42 9.23 5.63 6.74
CA GLU A 42 9.64 6.74 7.61
C GLU A 42 8.96 6.68 8.99
N MET A 43 7.65 6.39 9.02
CA MET A 43 6.90 6.27 10.26
C MET A 43 7.33 5.06 11.10
N HIS A 44 7.73 3.97 10.46
CA HIS A 44 8.27 2.78 11.09
C HIS A 44 9.66 3.06 11.68
N ASP A 45 10.56 3.65 10.91
CA ASP A 45 11.97 3.87 11.29
C ASP A 45 12.11 4.89 12.43
N THR A 46 11.16 5.82 12.54
CA THR A 46 11.12 6.82 13.62
C THR A 46 10.28 6.38 14.83
N ALA A 47 9.67 5.19 14.79
CA ALA A 47 8.81 4.71 15.87
C ALA A 47 9.59 4.11 17.04
N THR A 48 9.15 4.42 18.26
CA THR A 48 9.64 3.73 19.48
C THR A 48 8.99 2.36 19.68
N ASP A 49 7.85 2.12 19.01
CA ASP A 49 7.04 0.91 19.02
C ASP A 49 6.84 0.37 17.60
N ALA A 50 7.92 0.34 16.81
CA ALA A 50 7.91 -0.12 15.42
C ALA A 50 7.29 -1.52 15.26
N CYS A 51 6.46 -1.70 14.24
CA CYS A 51 5.80 -2.98 13.97
C CYS A 51 6.16 -3.54 12.58
N SER A 52 5.73 -2.90 11.50
CA SER A 52 6.02 -3.35 10.13
C SER A 52 6.09 -2.18 9.15
N HIS A 53 7.18 -2.10 8.39
CA HIS A 53 7.31 -1.18 7.26
C HIS A 53 6.58 -1.65 5.98
N ARG A 54 6.01 -2.86 5.98
CA ARG A 54 5.33 -3.42 4.81
C ARG A 54 3.99 -2.74 4.54
N THR A 55 3.68 -2.62 3.26
CA THR A 55 2.39 -2.15 2.74
C THR A 55 1.64 -3.32 2.13
N TYR A 56 0.35 -3.40 2.41
CA TYR A 56 -0.53 -4.41 1.86
C TYR A 56 -1.69 -3.77 1.10
N TRP A 57 -2.26 -4.49 0.15
CA TRP A 57 -3.56 -4.18 -0.43
C TRP A 57 -4.57 -5.21 0.06
N TRP A 58 -5.53 -4.76 0.86
CA TRP A 58 -6.64 -5.59 1.30
C TRP A 58 -7.80 -5.46 0.32
N ALA A 59 -8.10 -6.51 -0.44
CA ALA A 59 -9.21 -6.57 -1.40
C ALA A 59 -9.77 -7.98 -1.49
N ASP A 60 -11.07 -8.12 -1.79
CA ASP A 60 -11.74 -9.42 -1.96
C ASP A 60 -11.43 -10.44 -0.83
N ASP A 61 -11.43 -9.96 0.42
CA ASP A 61 -11.09 -10.70 1.65
C ASP A 61 -9.66 -11.30 1.69
N GLN A 62 -8.77 -10.83 0.81
CA GLN A 62 -7.36 -11.19 0.77
C GLN A 62 -6.45 -10.00 1.10
N LEU A 63 -5.41 -10.24 1.90
CA LEU A 63 -4.36 -9.27 2.19
C LEU A 63 -3.15 -9.61 1.32
N LEU A 64 -2.92 -8.80 0.28
CA LEU A 64 -1.84 -9.02 -0.67
C LEU A 64 -0.65 -8.10 -0.33
N ASP A 65 0.56 -8.64 -0.27
CA ASP A 65 1.79 -7.87 0.01
C ASP A 65 2.18 -7.03 -1.21
N VAL A 66 2.40 -5.74 -1.04
CA VAL A 66 2.82 -4.84 -2.12
C VAL A 66 4.34 -4.74 -2.06
N PRO A 67 5.09 -5.45 -2.93
CA PRO A 67 6.54 -5.46 -2.86
C PRO A 67 7.09 -4.07 -3.22
N VAL A 68 7.74 -3.47 -2.23
CA VAL A 68 8.44 -2.20 -2.36
C VAL A 68 9.89 -2.52 -2.70
N CYS A 69 10.33 -2.15 -3.89
CA CYS A 69 11.75 -2.15 -4.21
C CYS A 69 12.36 -0.88 -3.61
N PRO A 70 13.27 -1.00 -2.62
CA PRO A 70 13.85 0.17 -1.99
C PRO A 70 14.56 1.03 -3.04
N ALA A 71 14.27 2.33 -3.00
CA ALA A 71 15.05 3.34 -3.68
C ALA A 71 16.55 3.17 -3.38
N SER A 72 17.38 3.00 -4.42
CA SER A 72 18.82 3.25 -4.28
C SER A 72 19.03 4.77 -4.11
N GLU A 73 20.18 5.23 -3.59
CA GLU A 73 20.46 6.63 -3.18
C GLU A 73 20.13 7.76 -4.20
N HIS A 74 19.76 7.43 -5.44
CA HIS A 74 19.35 8.36 -6.50
C HIS A 74 18.12 7.89 -7.30
N SER A 75 17.36 6.91 -6.81
CA SER A 75 16.18 6.35 -7.48
C SER A 75 14.93 6.56 -6.63
N HIS A 76 13.78 6.72 -7.26
CA HIS A 76 12.51 6.78 -6.54
C HIS A 76 12.10 5.36 -6.13
N THR A 77 11.37 5.23 -5.03
CA THR A 77 10.77 3.96 -4.63
C THR A 77 9.92 3.42 -5.78
N ARG A 78 10.16 2.16 -6.15
CA ARG A 78 9.42 1.49 -7.21
C ARG A 78 8.58 0.38 -6.62
N ILE A 79 7.36 0.29 -7.09
CA ILE A 79 6.42 -0.73 -6.71
C ILE A 79 6.29 -1.67 -7.89
N GLU A 80 6.62 -2.92 -7.67
CA GLU A 80 6.26 -3.98 -8.59
C GLU A 80 4.87 -4.45 -8.19
N ILE A 81 3.95 -4.52 -9.15
CA ILE A 81 2.63 -5.06 -8.90
C ILE A 81 2.65 -6.51 -9.34
N PRO A 82 2.54 -7.47 -8.41
CA PRO A 82 2.51 -8.87 -8.76
C PRO A 82 1.34 -9.21 -9.71
N PRO A 83 1.45 -10.25 -10.54
CA PRO A 83 0.38 -10.65 -11.45
C PRO A 83 -0.94 -10.96 -10.74
N GLU A 84 -0.94 -11.37 -9.47
CA GLU A 84 -2.18 -11.59 -8.71
C GLU A 84 -3.06 -10.33 -8.55
N TYR A 85 -2.51 -9.15 -8.82
CA TYR A 85 -3.26 -7.89 -8.78
C TYR A 85 -3.86 -7.49 -10.13
N ASP A 86 -3.56 -8.19 -11.23
CA ASP A 86 -3.97 -7.78 -12.57
C ASP A 86 -5.49 -7.58 -12.68
N ASP A 87 -6.27 -8.49 -12.09
CA ASP A 87 -7.73 -8.41 -12.10
C ASP A 87 -8.25 -7.22 -11.27
N LEU A 88 -7.64 -6.96 -10.12
CA LEU A 88 -7.96 -5.80 -9.28
C LEU A 88 -7.65 -4.49 -10.00
N VAL A 89 -6.46 -4.41 -10.60
CA VAL A 89 -6.00 -3.23 -11.34
C VAL A 89 -6.88 -2.97 -12.56
N ARG A 90 -7.28 -4.01 -13.29
CA ARG A 90 -8.20 -3.89 -14.45
C ARG A 90 -9.57 -3.35 -14.05
N ARG A 91 -10.05 -3.66 -12.84
CA ARG A 91 -11.34 -3.18 -12.32
C ARG A 91 -11.30 -1.71 -11.88
N LEU A 92 -10.13 -1.12 -11.71
CA LEU A 92 -10.01 0.25 -11.22
C LEU A 92 -10.51 1.30 -12.23
N PRO A 93 -11.30 2.28 -11.79
CA PRO A 93 -11.67 3.42 -12.61
C PRO A 93 -10.42 4.18 -13.08
N ARG A 94 -10.39 4.51 -14.38
CA ARG A 94 -9.43 5.45 -14.96
C ARG A 94 -9.96 6.87 -14.74
N LYS A 95 -9.46 7.59 -13.74
CA LYS A 95 -9.88 8.96 -13.39
C LYS A 95 -8.70 9.92 -13.34
#